data_AF-A0A6G0VXH1-F1
#
_entry.id   AF-A0A6G0VXH1-F1
#
_cell.length_a   1.000
_cell.length_b   1.000
_cell.length_c   1.000
_cell.angle_alpha   90.00
_cell.angle_beta   90.00
_cell.angle_gamma   90.00
#
_symmetry.space_group_name_H-M   'P 1'
#
loop_
_entity.id
_entity.type
_entity.pdbx_description
1 polymer ?
#
loop_
_entity_poly.entity_id
_entity_poly.type
_entity_poly.pdbx_seq_one_letter_code
_entity_poly.pdbx_strand_id
1 'polypeptide(L)' 'MAEWVVLNRLHTGHGHCKELLFKWKMADLPDCDCDHPFQTIHCILKDCPIREFKGKTRELHDATVEAITWIKALDIIL' A
#
# COMPACT_ATOMS: atom_id res chain seq x y z
N MET A 1 -5.76 10.64 -7.06
CA MET A 1 -6.68 9.59 -6.56
C MET A 1 -7.34 10.12 -5.31
N ALA A 2 -8.62 9.82 -5.04
CA ALA A 2 -9.24 10.24 -3.78
C ALA A 2 -8.61 9.46 -2.61
N GLU A 3 -8.20 10.14 -1.55
CA GLU A 3 -7.52 9.58 -0.38
C GLU A 3 -8.36 8.46 0.28
N TRP A 4 -9.68 8.61 0.23
CA TRP A 4 -10.65 7.62 0.67
C TRP A 4 -10.54 6.27 -0.07
N VAL A 5 -10.25 6.29 -1.37
CA VAL A 5 -10.08 5.06 -2.16
C VAL A 5 -8.86 4.29 -1.68
N VAL A 6 -7.74 4.99 -1.47
CA VAL A 6 -6.50 4.37 -0.98
C VAL A 6 -6.70 3.82 0.43
N LEU A 7 -7.34 4.58 1.33
CA LEU A 7 -7.67 4.10 2.68
C LEU A 7 -8.45 2.79 2.68
N ASN A 8 -9.49 2.68 1.86
CA ASN A 8 -10.28 1.45 1.78
C ASN A 8 -9.46 0.26 1.27
N ARG A 9 -8.57 0.49 0.31
CA ARG A 9 -7.67 -0.55 -0.20
C ARG A 9 -6.68 -1.02 0.87
N LEU A 10 -6.16 -0.09 1.66
CA LEU A 10 -5.31 -0.38 2.82
C LEU A 10 -6.03 -1.19 3.89
N HIS A 11 -7.26 -0.81 4.27
CA HIS A 11 -8.03 -1.52 5.29
C HIS A 11 -8.43 -2.93 4.86
N THR A 12 -8.84 -3.09 3.61
CA THR A 12 -9.25 -4.39 3.08
C THR A 12 -8.06 -5.30 2.79
N GLY A 13 -6.84 -4.76 2.70
CA GLY A 13 -5.68 -5.50 2.21
C GLY A 13 -5.77 -5.84 0.72
N HIS A 14 -6.73 -5.24 0.00
CA HIS A 14 -6.99 -5.49 -1.41
C HIS A 14 -6.81 -4.20 -2.19
N GLY A 15 -6.05 -4.26 -3.28
CA GLY A 15 -5.81 -3.08 -4.10
C GLY A 15 -4.99 -3.38 -5.34
N HIS A 16 -4.43 -2.33 -5.91
CA HIS A 16 -3.56 -2.37 -7.08
C HIS A 16 -2.11 -2.69 -6.67
N CYS A 17 -1.93 -3.72 -5.85
CA CYS A 17 -0.61 -4.21 -5.45
C CYS A 17 -0.09 -5.23 -6.49
N LYS A 18 1.24 -5.28 -6.71
CA LYS A 18 1.80 -6.14 -7.77
C LYS A 18 1.47 -7.63 -7.61
N GLU A 19 1.28 -8.14 -6.38
CA GLU A 19 0.82 -9.51 -6.17
C GLU A 19 -0.51 -9.81 -6.88
N LEU A 20 -1.53 -8.95 -6.68
CA LEU A 20 -2.85 -9.12 -7.28
C LEU A 20 -2.80 -8.88 -8.79
N LEU A 21 -2.02 -7.89 -9.23
CA LEU A 21 -1.83 -7.63 -10.66
C LEU A 21 -1.14 -8.79 -11.38
N PHE A 22 -0.13 -9.39 -10.77
CA PHE A 22 0.54 -10.57 -11.29
C PHE A 22 -0.43 -11.76 -11.37
N LYS A 23 -1.24 -11.97 -10.32
CA LYS A 23 -2.29 -13.00 -10.32
C LYS A 23 -3.31 -12.81 -11.44
N TRP A 24 -3.60 -11.56 -11.81
CA TRP A 24 -4.48 -11.20 -12.93
C TRP A 24 -3.76 -11.09 -14.28
N LYS A 25 -2.46 -11.40 -14.35
CA LYS A 25 -1.63 -11.28 -15.56
C LYS A 25 -1.56 -9.84 -16.12
N MET A 26 -1.68 -8.86 -15.23
CA MET A 26 -1.56 -7.42 -15.53
C MET A 26 -0.20 -6.83 -15.14
N ALA A 27 0.62 -7.58 -14.39
CA ALA A 27 2.02 -7.27 -14.11
C ALA A 27 2.88 -8.48 -14.47
N ASP A 28 4.09 -8.23 -14.95
CA ASP A 28 5.04 -9.29 -15.32
C ASP A 28 5.64 -9.98 -14.10
N LEU A 29 5.82 -9.24 -13.00
CA LEU A 29 6.40 -9.76 -11.77
C LEU A 29 5.67 -9.24 -10.51
N PRO A 30 5.61 -10.04 -9.43
CA PRO A 30 4.90 -9.68 -8.21
C PRO A 30 5.76 -8.92 -7.18
N ASP A 31 7.07 -8.78 -7.40
CA ASP A 31 8.04 -8.26 -6.42
C ASP A 31 7.90 -6.77 -6.13
N CYS A 32 8.19 -6.40 -4.89
CA CYS A 32 8.26 -5.02 -4.44
C CYS A 32 9.63 -4.43 -4.77
N ASP A 33 9.69 -3.11 -4.93
CA ASP A 33 10.93 -2.39 -5.26
C ASP A 33 11.96 -2.41 -4.11
N CYS A 34 11.59 -2.94 -2.95
CA CYS A 34 12.48 -3.21 -1.82
C CYS A 34 13.00 -4.67 -1.79
N ASP A 35 13.02 -5.33 -2.95
CA ASP A 35 13.41 -6.75 -3.14
C ASP A 35 12.53 -7.77 -2.39
N HIS A 36 11.37 -7.34 -1.88
CA HIS A 36 10.41 -8.27 -1.26
C HIS A 36 9.74 -9.11 -2.35
N PRO A 37 9.63 -10.44 -2.21
CA PRO A 37 9.17 -11.32 -3.29
C PRO A 37 7.73 -11.07 -3.73
N PHE A 38 6.92 -10.50 -2.84
CA PHE A 38 5.53 -10.13 -3.13
C PHE A 38 5.25 -8.72 -2.61
N GLN A 39 4.85 -7.80 -3.48
CA GLN A 39 4.28 -6.53 -3.07
C GLN A 39 2.81 -6.74 -2.70
N THR A 40 2.57 -6.90 -1.40
CA THR A 40 1.23 -6.94 -0.80
C THR A 40 0.92 -5.61 -0.12
N ILE A 41 -0.36 -5.35 0.20
CA ILE A 41 -0.72 -4.18 1.02
C ILE A 41 -0.02 -4.22 2.39
N HIS A 42 0.12 -5.42 2.98
CA HIS A 42 0.85 -5.59 4.24
C HIS A 42 2.33 -5.21 4.11
N CYS A 43 2.97 -5.66 3.01
CA CYS A 43 4.34 -5.31 2.71
C CYS A 43 4.50 -3.80 2.60
N ILE A 44 3.64 -3.12 1.83
CA ILE A 44 3.69 -1.66 1.69
C ILE A 44 3.51 -0.95 3.04
N LEU A 45 2.62 -1.45 3.89
CA LEU A 45 2.33 -0.84 5.18
C LEU A 45 3.43 -1.05 6.23
N LYS A 46 4.07 -2.22 6.27
CA LYS A 46 4.92 -2.64 7.40
C LYS A 46 6.30 -3.16 7.02
N ASP A 47 6.42 -3.87 5.90
CA ASP A 47 7.66 -4.57 5.56
C ASP A 47 8.54 -3.82 4.56
N CYS A 48 7.98 -2.82 3.86
CA CYS A 48 8.66 -2.07 2.82
C CYS A 48 9.41 -0.88 3.43
N PRO A 49 10.76 -0.94 3.57
CA PRO A 49 11.53 0.16 4.18
C PRO A 49 11.45 1.48 3.38
N ILE A 50 11.02 1.41 2.13
CA ILE A 50 10.87 2.57 1.24
C ILE A 50 9.57 3.32 1.53
N ARG A 51 8.48 2.60 1.85
CA ARG A 51 7.12 3.13 1.86
C ARG A 51 6.33 2.86 3.14
N GLU A 52 6.92 2.18 4.11
CA GLU A 52 6.27 1.80 5.36
C GLU A 52 5.54 2.98 6.01
N PHE A 53 4.37 2.69 6.55
CA PHE A 53 3.67 3.66 7.38
C PHE A 53 4.26 3.59 8.78
N LYS A 54 4.96 4.66 9.19
CA LYS A 54 5.62 4.73 10.51
C LYS A 54 4.66 4.87 11.69
N GLY A 55 3.39 5.14 11.41
CA GLY A 55 2.34 5.25 12.42
C GLY A 55 1.74 3.92 12.84
N LYS A 56 0.74 3.98 13.72
CA LYS A 56 -0.06 2.80 14.11
C LYS A 56 -1.15 2.55 13.08
N THR A 57 -1.48 1.28 12.82
CA THR A 57 -2.60 0.94 11.91
C THR A 57 -3.92 1.63 12.29
N ARG A 58 -4.14 1.93 13.59
CA ARG A 58 -5.30 2.70 14.05
C ARG A 58 -5.36 4.11 13.46
N GLU A 59 -4.23 4.75 13.20
CA GLU A 59 -4.18 6.10 12.61
C GLU A 59 -4.65 6.09 11.15
N LEU A 60 -4.45 4.98 10.42
CA LEU A 60 -5.07 4.75 9.12
C LEU A 60 -6.58 4.56 9.23
N HIS A 61 -7.09 3.95 10.30
CA HIS A 61 -8.53 3.79 10.53
C HIS A 61 -9.20 5.12 10.89
N ASP A 62 -8.54 5.91 11.72
CA ASP A 62 -9.02 7.22 12.17
C ASP A 62 -8.76 8.32 11.11
N ALA A 63 -8.16 7.97 9.97
CA ALA A 63 -7.80 8.87 8.88
C ALA A 63 -7.09 10.15 9.39
N THR A 64 -6.12 9.97 10.29
CA THR A 64 -5.40 11.10 10.91
C THR A 64 -4.66 11.91 9.85
N VAL A 65 -4.29 13.15 10.20
CA VAL A 65 -3.52 14.02 9.29
C VAL A 65 -2.23 13.34 8.83
N GLU A 66 -1.57 12.58 9.70
CA GLU A 66 -0.34 11.83 9.37
C GLU A 66 -0.63 10.72 8.36
N ALA A 67 -1.69 9.94 8.56
CA ALA A 67 -2.12 8.90 7.63
C ALA A 67 -2.44 9.47 6.24
N ILE A 68 -3.19 10.57 6.18
CA ILE A 68 -3.53 11.24 4.93
C ILE A 68 -2.30 11.83 4.25
N THR A 69 -1.39 12.42 5.02
CA THR A 69 -0.13 12.98 4.48
C THR A 69 0.75 11.88 3.90
N TRP A 70 0.85 10.75 4.59
CA TRP A 70 1.57 9.58 4.08
C TRP A 70 0.93 9.03 2.80
N ILE A 71 -0.41 8.90 2.75
CA ILE A 71 -1.13 8.47 1.53
C ILE A 71 -0.85 9.39 0.35
N LYS A 72 -0.79 10.71 0.58
CA LYS A 72 -0.46 11.69 -0.45
C LYS A 72 0.99 11.62 -0.94
N ALA A 73 1.89 11.13 -0.10
CA ALA A 73 3.30 10.98 -0.40
C ALA A 73 3.64 9.65 -1.11
N LEU A 74 2.70 8.71 -1.19
CA LEU A 74 2.90 7.46 -1.91
C LEU A 74 3.11 7.71 -3.41
N ASP A 75 4.20 7.18 -3.94
CA ASP A 75 4.58 7.21 -5.35
C ASP A 75 3.93 6.09 -6.18
N ILE A 76 3.14 5.22 -5.53
CA ILE A 76 2.46 4.09 -6.15
C ILE A 76 0.95 4.26 -6.16
N ILE A 77 0.32 3.68 -7.18
CA ILE A 77 -1.13 3.56 -7.26
C ILE A 77 -1.51 2.30 -6.49
N LEU A 78 -2.04 2.51 -5.28
CA LEU A 78 -2.72 1.49 -4.49
C LEU A 78 -4.16 1.39 -4.87
#